data_AF-A0A0W8DC08-F1
#
_entry.id   AF-A0A0W8DC08-F1
#
_cell.length_a   1.000
_cell.length_b   1.000
_cell.length_c   1.000
_cell.angle_alpha   90.00
_cell.angle_beta   90.00
_cell.angle_gamma   90.00
#
_symmetry.space_group_name_H-M   'P 1'
#
loop_
_entity.id
_entity.type
_entity.pdbx_description
1 polymer ?
#
loop_
_entity_poly.entity_id
_entity_poly.type
_entity_poly.pdbx_seq_one_letter_code
_entity_poly.pdbx_strand_id
1 'polypeptide(L)'
;MGVEYKEVERTRAHGSKCSSSASAVELYRHNGIHCTPAPSSKSTETPEEIPAPVPAATVSDVSSPAGPTSITDVVELSDKAQRLGAKYGHKLKYLQGKEAPRNDVFHFGDKRVAFSTQASPVIAANATFWAAPIAGAGGPVLVEKLGATGKAQHRAAPVINGQKAEVSALAFNPFNDHVLATGSADSTIQLWSLKSDTSNGAGELTQTLSGHTKGQEKLRLDGKLDDITWNMAFSPDGALLATASRAKIVRVFDPRQSEQALVAMGCGYESNKPQFVTWADSSRLLTVGVNTRNETQVSFWDSRNLLEPLDVPVMVEPAASAASTTTPIPLYDASSHLLFLIGTGSRHIWSYEVDPVAATVQANLPFMIAGTDTIGGVALLPKTTCNIRDVELARLLVATPNVVQRVSFSLPRAEKLKEFFQDDVFGLVPKQEPSVTAAQWFMGETGAPVYESLRPDGMVALSEKPKDSAPVRPKTLDFQARKREEEEKERQKAAQFARLSTLAAQPSLHSTHHTGANPRAPQTVEVDSDDDWDD
;
A
#
# COMPACT_ATOMS: atom_id res chain seq x y z
N MET A 1 3.99 -3.98 61.23
CA MET A 1 5.25 -4.66 60.90
C MET A 1 4.96 -6.13 60.69
N GLY A 2 5.47 -6.74 59.62
CA GLY A 2 5.50 -8.19 59.45
C GLY A 2 4.62 -8.72 58.33
N VAL A 3 5.29 -9.27 57.31
CA VAL A 3 4.80 -9.89 56.07
C VAL A 3 4.78 -11.40 56.25
N GLU A 4 3.84 -12.11 55.59
CA GLU A 4 3.99 -13.44 54.95
C GLU A 4 2.61 -13.88 54.41
N TYR A 5 2.42 -14.71 53.39
CA TYR A 5 3.02 -14.98 52.08
C TYR A 5 1.96 -15.86 51.34
N LYS A 6 1.92 -15.81 50.01
CA LYS A 6 0.92 -16.50 49.16
C LYS A 6 1.03 -18.03 49.19
N GLU A 7 -0.10 -18.70 48.99
CA GLU A 7 -0.17 -19.96 48.24
C GLU A 7 -1.27 -19.85 47.17
N VAL A 8 -0.90 -20.17 45.92
CA VAL A 8 -1.75 -20.10 44.72
C VAL A 8 -2.01 -21.53 44.28
N GLU A 9 -3.24 -22.02 44.45
CA GLU A 9 -3.68 -23.23 43.78
C GLU A 9 -4.25 -22.93 42.40
N ARG A 10 -3.67 -23.62 41.40
CA ARG A 10 -4.15 -23.71 40.02
C ARG A 10 -5.34 -24.67 39.96
N THR A 11 -6.44 -24.22 39.36
CA THR A 11 -7.38 -25.14 38.69
C THR A 11 -7.50 -24.79 37.21
N ARG A 12 -7.02 -25.71 36.39
CA ARG A 12 -7.21 -25.79 34.93
C ARG A 12 -8.63 -26.31 34.68
N ALA A 13 -9.41 -25.62 33.86
CA ALA A 13 -10.54 -26.22 33.18
C ALA A 13 -10.53 -25.77 31.70
N HIS A 14 -10.32 -26.73 30.81
CA HIS A 14 -10.62 -26.63 29.38
C HIS A 14 -12.11 -26.90 29.18
N GLY A 15 -12.75 -26.11 28.33
CA GLY A 15 -14.13 -26.31 27.89
C GLY A 15 -14.63 -25.13 27.08
N SER A 16 -14.64 -25.32 25.75
CA SER A 16 -15.09 -24.38 24.72
C SER A 16 -16.54 -23.90 24.90
N LYS A 17 -16.80 -22.62 24.58
CA LYS A 17 -17.89 -22.16 23.69
C LYS A 17 -17.77 -20.65 23.44
N CYS A 18 -17.75 -20.28 22.15
CA CYS A 18 -17.95 -18.92 21.65
C CYS A 18 -19.28 -18.35 22.14
N SER A 19 -19.25 -17.22 22.84
CA SER A 19 -20.44 -16.37 23.05
C SER A 19 -20.08 -14.92 23.37
N SER A 20 -19.03 -14.33 22.77
CA SER A 20 -18.63 -12.95 23.10
C SER A 20 -18.41 -12.00 21.92
N SER A 21 -18.64 -12.41 20.66
CA SER A 21 -18.62 -11.48 19.52
C SER A 21 -19.89 -10.62 19.41
N ALA A 22 -21.04 -11.11 19.87
CA ALA A 22 -22.29 -10.33 19.95
C ALA A 22 -22.30 -9.35 21.16
N SER A 23 -21.55 -9.67 22.22
CA SER A 23 -21.65 -8.96 23.50
C SER A 23 -21.07 -7.54 23.45
N ALA A 24 -20.04 -7.26 22.65
CA ALA A 24 -19.46 -5.91 22.54
C ALA A 24 -20.38 -4.94 21.77
N VAL A 25 -21.09 -5.42 20.75
CA VAL A 25 -22.07 -4.64 19.98
C VAL A 25 -23.37 -4.44 20.79
N GLU A 26 -23.76 -5.44 21.60
CA GLU A 26 -24.92 -5.34 22.51
C GLU A 26 -24.64 -4.46 23.75
N LEU A 27 -23.42 -4.47 24.31
CA LEU A 27 -23.05 -3.60 25.45
C LEU A 27 -23.15 -2.11 25.11
N TYR A 28 -22.91 -1.73 23.85
CA TYR A 28 -23.09 -0.34 23.40
C TYR A 28 -24.55 0.03 23.10
N ARG A 29 -25.43 -0.94 22.79
CA ARG A 29 -26.88 -0.70 22.73
C ARG A 29 -27.48 -0.42 24.11
N HIS A 30 -26.87 -0.96 25.17
CA HIS A 30 -27.44 -0.91 26.52
C HIS A 30 -27.01 0.29 27.37
N ASN A 31 -25.96 1.03 26.97
CA ASN A 31 -25.45 2.20 27.71
C ASN A 31 -25.95 3.56 27.17
N GLY A 32 -27.03 3.54 26.38
CA GLY A 32 -27.83 4.74 26.14
C GLY A 32 -28.38 5.26 27.48
N ILE A 33 -28.02 6.49 27.81
CA ILE A 33 -28.39 7.21 29.03
C ILE A 33 -29.88 7.02 29.35
N HIS A 34 -30.18 6.34 30.46
CA HIS A 34 -31.52 6.27 31.03
C HIS A 34 -31.89 7.63 31.64
N CYS A 35 -32.68 8.43 30.92
CA CYS A 35 -33.45 9.50 31.55
C CYS A 35 -34.62 8.88 32.34
N THR A 36 -34.63 9.10 33.65
CA THR A 36 -35.78 8.80 34.51
C THR A 36 -36.86 9.86 34.30
N PRO A 37 -38.15 9.49 34.11
CA PRO A 37 -39.22 10.47 34.06
C PRO A 37 -39.64 10.87 35.48
N ALA A 38 -39.68 12.17 35.76
CA ALA A 38 -40.33 12.73 36.95
C ALA A 38 -41.87 12.64 36.82
N PRO A 39 -42.62 12.54 37.93
CA PRO A 39 -44.04 12.23 37.91
C PRO A 39 -44.90 13.43 37.47
N SER A 40 -45.89 13.14 36.62
CA SER A 40 -46.91 14.06 36.13
C SER A 40 -47.85 14.54 37.25
N SER A 41 -48.14 15.84 37.29
CA SER A 41 -49.35 16.39 37.93
C SER A 41 -50.24 17.05 36.88
N LYS A 42 -51.55 16.83 37.06
CA LYS A 42 -52.64 17.07 36.10
C LYS A 42 -52.93 18.56 35.93
N SER A 43 -53.21 18.99 34.71
CA SER A 43 -54.22 20.04 34.46
C SER A 43 -54.95 19.78 33.14
N THR A 44 -56.25 19.96 33.22
CA THR A 44 -57.32 19.74 32.23
C THR A 44 -57.39 20.92 31.28
N GLU A 45 -57.43 20.68 29.96
CA GLU A 45 -58.13 21.55 29.00
C GLU A 45 -58.40 20.80 27.67
N THR A 46 -59.47 21.22 27.00
CA THR A 46 -60.32 20.55 26.01
C THR A 46 -59.74 20.45 24.58
N PRO A 47 -60.30 19.60 23.69
CA PRO A 47 -59.68 19.26 22.40
C PRO A 47 -60.03 20.28 21.31
N GLU A 48 -59.02 20.79 20.62
CA GLU A 48 -59.15 21.53 19.37
C GLU A 48 -58.53 20.69 18.24
N GLU A 49 -59.22 20.64 17.12
CA GLU A 49 -59.08 19.69 16.02
C GLU A 49 -58.32 20.33 14.84
N ILE A 50 -57.72 19.48 13.98
CA ILE A 50 -57.30 19.71 12.56
C ILE A 50 -55.85 20.23 12.32
N PRO A 51 -55.12 19.88 11.24
CA PRO A 51 -55.17 18.72 10.31
C PRO A 51 -53.81 17.99 10.10
N ALA A 52 -53.88 16.84 9.42
CA ALA A 52 -52.73 16.13 8.83
C ALA A 52 -52.04 16.94 7.71
N PRO A 53 -50.70 16.81 7.52
CA PRO A 53 -50.00 17.50 6.46
C PRO A 53 -50.25 16.87 5.08
N VAL A 54 -50.51 17.75 4.12
CA VAL A 54 -50.76 17.54 2.68
C VAL A 54 -49.50 17.02 1.97
N PRO A 55 -49.61 16.09 1.00
CA PRO A 55 -48.46 15.59 0.25
C PRO A 55 -47.92 16.67 -0.71
N ALA A 56 -46.60 16.89 -0.65
CA ALA A 56 -45.93 17.85 -1.53
C ALA A 56 -45.89 17.35 -2.98
N ALA A 57 -46.16 18.29 -3.88
CA ALA A 57 -46.40 18.11 -5.30
C ALA A 57 -45.18 17.65 -6.10
N THR A 58 -45.47 16.84 -7.12
CA THR A 58 -44.65 16.58 -8.29
C THR A 58 -44.31 17.90 -9.00
N VAL A 59 -43.01 18.20 -9.13
CA VAL A 59 -42.51 19.24 -10.03
C VAL A 59 -41.59 18.57 -11.06
N SER A 60 -41.89 18.90 -12.30
CA SER A 60 -41.38 18.41 -13.58
C SER A 60 -39.89 18.64 -13.83
N ASP A 61 -39.35 17.72 -14.62
CA ASP A 61 -38.07 17.72 -15.34
C ASP A 61 -37.56 19.11 -15.72
N VAL A 62 -36.35 19.43 -15.24
CA VAL A 62 -35.44 20.37 -15.88
C VAL A 62 -34.14 19.60 -16.15
N SER A 63 -33.92 19.29 -17.42
CA SER A 63 -32.73 18.66 -17.96
C SER A 63 -31.48 19.47 -17.62
N SER A 64 -30.60 18.90 -16.79
CA SER A 64 -29.22 19.35 -16.64
C SER A 64 -28.31 18.43 -17.47
N PRO A 65 -27.24 18.98 -18.09
CA PRO A 65 -26.45 18.26 -19.08
C PRO A 65 -25.68 17.11 -18.41
N ALA A 66 -25.64 15.98 -19.10
CA ALA A 66 -24.96 14.76 -18.68
C ALA A 66 -23.52 15.05 -18.20
N GLY A 67 -23.26 14.81 -16.91
CA GLY A 67 -21.90 14.62 -16.41
C GLY A 67 -21.33 13.30 -16.95
N PRO A 68 -20.00 13.14 -17.05
CA PRO A 68 -19.41 11.95 -17.62
C PRO A 68 -19.82 10.72 -16.80
N THR A 69 -20.50 9.82 -17.49
CA THR A 69 -20.96 8.52 -17.04
C THR A 69 -19.78 7.64 -16.60
N SER A 70 -19.94 7.01 -15.44
CA SER A 70 -19.25 5.80 -14.97
C SER A 70 -18.54 5.01 -16.08
N ILE A 71 -17.20 5.00 -16.05
CA ILE A 71 -16.39 4.08 -16.87
C ILE A 71 -16.63 2.66 -16.34
N THR A 72 -17.52 1.94 -17.00
CA THR A 72 -17.61 0.47 -16.94
C THR A 72 -17.09 -0.07 -18.26
N ASP A 73 -15.81 0.17 -18.54
CA ASP A 73 -15.14 -0.48 -19.65
C ASP A 73 -14.66 -1.86 -19.18
N VAL A 74 -15.44 -2.89 -19.55
CA VAL A 74 -15.00 -4.28 -19.48
C VAL A 74 -13.84 -4.43 -20.46
N VAL A 75 -12.61 -4.30 -19.97
CA VAL A 75 -11.41 -4.60 -20.74
C VAL A 75 -11.35 -6.11 -20.96
N GLU A 76 -11.70 -6.57 -22.16
CA GLU A 76 -11.51 -7.97 -22.55
C GLU A 76 -10.03 -8.34 -22.45
N LEU A 77 -9.73 -9.33 -21.61
CA LEU A 77 -8.40 -9.87 -21.41
C LEU A 77 -7.86 -10.51 -22.69
N SER A 78 -6.58 -10.27 -23.00
CA SER A 78 -5.91 -11.04 -24.07
C SER A 78 -5.91 -12.55 -23.79
N ASP A 79 -6.01 -13.38 -24.83
CA ASP A 79 -6.00 -14.86 -24.74
C ASP A 79 -4.83 -15.41 -23.91
N LYS A 80 -3.67 -14.73 -23.91
CA LYS A 80 -2.50 -15.11 -23.12
C LYS A 80 -2.73 -14.89 -21.62
N ALA A 81 -3.40 -13.81 -21.24
CA ALA A 81 -3.74 -13.51 -19.86
C ALA A 81 -4.80 -14.50 -19.32
N GLN A 82 -5.79 -14.85 -20.15
CA GLN A 82 -6.81 -15.84 -19.80
C GLN A 82 -6.20 -17.24 -19.59
N ARG A 83 -5.28 -17.68 -20.46
CA ARG A 83 -4.60 -18.98 -20.34
C ARG A 83 -3.68 -19.11 -19.12
N LEU A 84 -3.18 -17.99 -18.60
CA LEU A 84 -2.34 -17.95 -17.40
C LEU A 84 -3.14 -17.80 -16.09
N GLY A 85 -4.48 -17.93 -16.15
CA GLY A 85 -5.35 -17.91 -14.98
C GLY A 85 -5.68 -16.51 -14.44
N ALA A 86 -5.44 -15.44 -15.21
CA ALA A 86 -5.84 -14.11 -14.80
C ALA A 86 -7.37 -13.96 -14.88
N LYS A 87 -8.03 -13.80 -13.73
CA LYS A 87 -9.38 -13.26 -13.64
C LYS A 87 -9.24 -11.75 -13.50
N TYR A 88 -9.62 -11.01 -14.54
CA TYR A 88 -9.33 -9.59 -14.74
C TYR A 88 -7.82 -9.29 -14.83
N GLY A 89 -7.44 -8.36 -15.69
CA GLY A 89 -6.02 -8.16 -16.00
C GLY A 89 -5.27 -7.65 -14.79
N HIS A 90 -4.41 -8.49 -14.20
CA HIS A 90 -3.42 -8.08 -13.22
C HIS A 90 -2.40 -7.16 -13.93
N LYS A 91 -2.76 -5.89 -14.10
CA LYS A 91 -2.02 -4.89 -14.89
C LYS A 91 -0.65 -4.62 -14.28
N LEU A 92 -0.58 -4.69 -12.95
CA LEU A 92 0.61 -4.30 -12.19
C LEU A 92 1.53 -5.47 -11.84
N LYS A 93 1.25 -6.68 -12.33
CA LYS A 93 2.00 -7.92 -12.03
C LYS A 93 3.52 -7.74 -12.08
N TYR A 94 4.00 -7.07 -13.11
CA TYR A 94 5.43 -6.89 -13.39
C TYR A 94 5.98 -5.55 -12.91
N LEU A 95 5.35 -4.92 -11.91
CA LEU A 95 5.88 -3.71 -11.27
C LEU A 95 7.32 -3.96 -10.78
N GLN A 96 8.23 -3.09 -11.18
CA GLN A 96 9.66 -3.20 -10.86
C GLN A 96 10.07 -2.12 -9.88
N GLY A 97 10.56 -2.53 -8.71
CA GLY A 97 11.22 -1.64 -7.77
C GLY A 97 12.69 -1.43 -8.16
N LYS A 98 13.18 -0.20 -8.01
CA LYS A 98 14.58 0.18 -8.26
C LYS A 98 15.05 1.16 -7.18
N GLU A 99 16.13 0.81 -6.51
CA GLU A 99 16.80 1.71 -5.55
C GLU A 99 17.50 2.85 -6.28
N ALA A 100 17.53 4.02 -5.63
CA ALA A 100 18.35 5.12 -6.07
C ALA A 100 19.83 4.69 -6.18
N PRO A 101 20.58 5.20 -7.17
CA PRO A 101 22.02 4.98 -7.24
C PRO A 101 22.70 5.41 -5.93
N ARG A 102 23.85 4.80 -5.59
CA ARG A 102 24.55 5.09 -4.33
C ARG A 102 24.86 6.58 -4.10
N ASN A 103 25.08 7.35 -5.17
CA ASN A 103 25.33 8.80 -5.08
C ASN A 103 24.09 9.62 -4.73
N ASP A 104 22.90 9.02 -4.87
CA ASP A 104 21.60 9.63 -4.63
C ASP A 104 20.97 9.20 -3.29
N VAL A 105 21.79 8.60 -2.43
CA VAL A 105 21.42 8.13 -1.09
C VAL A 105 21.88 9.15 -0.05
N PHE A 106 21.02 9.44 0.91
CA PHE A 106 21.37 10.24 2.08
C PHE A 106 21.88 9.34 3.20
N HIS A 107 23.02 9.67 3.80
CA HIS A 107 23.63 8.93 4.89
C HIS A 107 23.53 9.74 6.18
N PHE A 108 22.99 9.15 7.25
CA PHE A 108 22.85 9.82 8.54
C PHE A 108 24.20 10.15 9.20
N GLY A 109 25.28 9.47 8.81
CA GLY A 109 26.61 9.69 9.35
C GLY A 109 26.68 9.28 10.83
N ASP A 110 26.93 10.25 11.71
CA ASP A 110 26.96 10.08 13.16
C ASP A 110 25.57 10.14 13.82
N LYS A 111 24.57 10.65 13.09
CA LYS A 111 23.20 10.74 13.58
C LYS A 111 22.54 9.36 13.58
N ARG A 112 21.75 9.07 14.61
CA ARG A 112 20.97 7.82 14.72
C ARG A 112 19.51 8.14 14.60
N VAL A 113 18.79 7.47 13.71
CA VAL A 113 17.33 7.58 13.61
C VAL A 113 16.69 6.93 14.82
N ALA A 114 15.74 7.62 15.45
CA ALA A 114 14.95 7.07 16.53
C ALA A 114 13.73 6.35 15.94
N PHE A 115 13.89 5.06 15.61
CA PHE A 115 12.76 4.22 15.22
C PHE A 115 11.94 3.86 16.45
N SER A 116 10.69 4.34 16.47
CA SER A 116 9.72 3.89 17.46
C SER A 116 9.33 2.45 17.19
N THR A 117 9.13 1.66 18.23
CA THR A 117 8.51 0.33 18.15
C THR A 117 6.99 0.40 18.04
N GLN A 118 6.41 1.60 18.11
CA GLN A 118 4.98 1.82 17.97
C GLN A 118 4.55 1.93 16.50
N ALA A 119 3.26 1.69 16.26
CA ALA A 119 2.67 1.41 14.95
C ALA A 119 2.62 2.59 13.95
N SER A 120 3.28 3.72 14.21
CA SER A 120 3.25 4.91 13.35
C SER A 120 4.49 4.98 12.44
N PRO A 121 4.36 5.45 11.18
CA PRO A 121 5.52 5.67 10.32
C PRO A 121 6.49 6.66 10.97
N VAL A 122 7.76 6.25 11.08
CA VAL A 122 8.83 7.02 11.72
C VAL A 122 9.33 8.16 10.82
N ILE A 123 9.08 8.09 9.52
CA ILE A 123 9.50 9.12 8.55
C ILE A 123 8.28 9.70 7.87
N ALA A 124 8.30 11.02 7.63
CA ALA A 124 7.32 11.72 6.80
C ALA A 124 8.04 12.41 5.64
N ALA A 125 7.35 12.60 4.52
CA ALA A 125 7.90 13.31 3.37
C ALA A 125 6.79 13.95 2.52
N ASN A 126 7.16 14.99 1.79
CA ASN A 126 6.33 15.65 0.77
C ASN A 126 7.16 15.86 -0.51
N ALA A 127 6.75 16.76 -1.40
CA ALA A 127 7.45 16.99 -2.65
C ALA A 127 8.78 17.75 -2.48
N THR A 128 8.98 18.43 -1.35
CA THR A 128 10.14 19.31 -1.12
C THR A 128 11.08 18.81 -0.02
N PHE A 129 10.56 18.18 1.03
CA PHE A 129 11.29 17.80 2.24
C PHE A 129 10.94 16.38 2.70
N TRP A 130 11.81 15.84 3.55
CA TRP A 130 11.52 14.71 4.41
C TRP A 130 11.98 14.99 5.83
N ALA A 131 11.33 14.33 6.80
CA ALA A 131 11.61 14.51 8.23
C ALA A 131 11.67 13.16 8.95
N ALA A 132 12.65 12.99 9.84
CA ALA A 132 12.78 11.80 10.68
C ALA A 132 13.23 12.17 12.11
N PRO A 133 12.65 11.57 13.16
CA PRO A 133 13.15 11.70 14.52
C PRO A 133 14.54 11.10 14.63
N ILE A 134 15.44 11.79 15.32
CA ILE A 134 16.79 11.33 15.60
C ILE A 134 17.01 11.22 17.11
N ALA A 135 17.90 10.32 17.52
CA ALA A 135 18.23 10.12 18.92
C ALA A 135 18.86 11.38 19.50
N GLY A 136 18.29 11.91 20.57
CA GLY A 136 18.79 13.07 21.27
C GLY A 136 17.83 13.56 22.36
N ALA A 137 18.33 14.40 23.25
CA ALA A 137 17.52 14.99 24.31
C ALA A 137 16.39 15.83 23.71
N GLY A 138 15.16 15.60 24.21
CA GLY A 138 13.98 16.33 23.75
C GLY A 138 13.45 15.90 22.39
N GLY A 139 13.85 14.75 21.82
CA GLY A 139 13.28 14.26 20.55
C GLY A 139 13.57 15.17 19.33
N PRO A 140 14.84 15.42 18.98
CA PRO A 140 15.19 16.21 17.81
C PRO A 140 14.69 15.58 16.51
N VAL A 141 14.33 16.41 15.53
CA VAL A 141 13.85 15.97 14.21
C VAL A 141 14.77 16.51 13.13
N LEU A 142 15.37 15.62 12.34
CA LEU A 142 16.13 16.00 11.15
C LEU A 142 15.15 16.29 10.00
N VAL A 143 15.30 17.43 9.33
CA VAL A 143 14.45 17.83 8.20
C VAL A 143 15.29 18.23 7.00
N GLU A 144 15.35 17.39 5.99
CA GLU A 144 16.20 17.61 4.81
C GLU A 144 15.38 17.81 3.54
N LYS A 145 16.00 18.41 2.51
CA LYS A 145 15.38 18.50 1.19
C LYS A 145 15.19 17.09 0.61
N LEU A 146 14.13 16.86 -0.15
CA LEU A 146 13.83 15.57 -0.78
C LEU A 146 14.98 15.09 -1.69
N GLY A 147 15.67 16.03 -2.34
CA GLY A 147 16.84 15.77 -3.17
C GLY A 147 18.18 15.78 -2.43
N ALA A 148 18.21 15.85 -1.09
CA ALA A 148 19.45 15.82 -0.33
C ALA A 148 20.11 14.43 -0.43
N THR A 149 21.41 14.40 -0.72
CA THR A 149 22.21 13.18 -0.91
C THR A 149 23.58 13.33 -0.25
N GLY A 150 24.30 12.22 -0.09
CA GLY A 150 25.59 12.20 0.59
C GLY A 150 25.46 12.17 2.12
N LYS A 151 26.53 12.53 2.83
CA LYS A 151 26.59 12.43 4.30
C LYS A 151 25.97 13.66 4.96
N ALA A 152 25.15 13.43 5.99
CA ALA A 152 24.62 14.45 6.86
C ALA A 152 25.76 15.31 7.44
N GLN A 153 25.61 16.62 7.37
CA GLN A 153 26.63 17.54 7.88
C GLN A 153 26.50 17.68 9.40
N HIS A 154 27.55 17.36 10.16
CA HIS A 154 27.50 17.30 11.63
C HIS A 154 27.01 18.61 12.28
N ARG A 155 27.51 19.78 11.85
CA ARG A 155 27.18 21.10 12.43
C ARG A 155 26.12 21.91 11.68
N ALA A 156 25.83 21.56 10.44
CA ALA A 156 24.92 22.32 9.56
C ALA A 156 23.65 21.53 9.20
N ALA A 157 23.47 20.32 9.75
CA ALA A 157 22.24 19.58 9.50
C ALA A 157 21.02 20.37 10.03
N PRO A 158 19.97 20.52 9.22
CA PRO A 158 18.71 21.17 9.59
C PRO A 158 17.94 20.31 10.61
N VAL A 159 18.36 20.37 11.87
CA VAL A 159 17.69 19.70 13.00
C VAL A 159 16.79 20.67 13.73
N ILE A 160 15.50 20.32 13.79
CA ILE A 160 14.49 20.98 14.60
C ILE A 160 14.66 20.53 16.05
N ASN A 161 14.76 21.51 16.96
CA ASN A 161 14.90 21.32 18.40
C ASN A 161 13.87 22.19 19.12
N GLY A 162 13.39 21.76 20.29
CA GLY A 162 12.42 22.52 21.10
C GLY A 162 11.32 21.66 21.73
N GLN A 163 11.22 20.41 21.30
CA GLN A 163 10.42 19.36 21.93
C GLN A 163 11.02 18.99 23.31
N LYS A 164 10.18 18.64 24.30
CA LYS A 164 10.64 18.28 25.66
C LYS A 164 10.71 16.77 25.88
N ALA A 165 10.11 15.99 24.99
CA ALA A 165 10.14 14.53 25.00
C ALA A 165 10.23 13.97 23.58
N GLU A 166 10.33 12.65 23.49
CA GLU A 166 10.43 11.93 22.21
C GLU A 166 9.28 12.27 21.25
N VAL A 167 9.63 12.48 19.98
CA VAL A 167 8.66 12.71 18.90
C VAL A 167 8.14 11.36 18.42
N SER A 168 6.83 11.16 18.52
CA SER A 168 6.15 9.91 18.15
C SER A 168 5.38 10.01 16.84
N ALA A 169 5.11 11.21 16.34
CA ALA A 169 4.35 11.44 15.12
C ALA A 169 4.90 12.61 14.32
N LEU A 170 4.92 12.45 13.00
CA LEU A 170 5.30 13.48 12.03
C LEU A 170 4.25 13.56 10.93
N ALA A 171 3.87 14.77 10.54
CA ALA A 171 3.00 15.00 9.40
C ALA A 171 3.32 16.33 8.73
N PHE A 172 3.56 16.30 7.42
CA PHE A 172 3.61 17.52 6.62
C PHE A 172 2.20 18.03 6.36
N ASN A 173 2.06 19.35 6.24
CA ASN A 173 0.82 19.95 5.78
C ASN A 173 0.62 19.59 4.28
N PRO A 174 -0.54 19.02 3.90
CA PRO A 174 -0.79 18.60 2.53
C PRO A 174 -0.95 19.76 1.52
N PHE A 175 -1.11 21.00 2.00
CA PHE A 175 -1.31 22.21 1.18
C PHE A 175 -0.10 23.14 1.20
N ASN A 176 0.85 22.92 2.11
CA ASN A 176 2.04 23.75 2.21
C ASN A 176 3.23 22.90 2.63
N ASP A 177 4.12 22.64 1.68
CA ASP A 177 5.30 21.82 1.88
C ASP A 177 6.25 22.34 2.98
N HIS A 178 6.14 23.63 3.31
CA HIS A 178 6.97 24.29 4.31
C HIS A 178 6.40 24.22 5.72
N VAL A 179 5.32 23.46 5.97
CA VAL A 179 4.76 23.32 7.31
C VAL A 179 4.84 21.86 7.75
N LEU A 180 5.53 21.64 8.88
CA LEU A 180 5.65 20.34 9.53
C LEU A 180 4.98 20.37 10.90
N ALA A 181 4.18 19.36 11.19
CA ALA A 181 3.65 19.07 12.52
C ALA A 181 4.44 17.94 13.17
N THR A 182 4.78 18.13 14.45
CA THR A 182 5.48 17.12 15.26
C THR A 182 4.68 16.87 16.54
N GLY A 183 4.28 15.63 16.78
CA GLY A 183 3.63 15.20 18.03
C GLY A 183 4.64 14.56 18.97
N SER A 184 4.64 14.96 20.24
CA SER A 184 5.57 14.47 21.26
C SER A 184 4.87 13.76 22.41
N ALA A 185 5.62 12.86 23.06
CA ALA A 185 5.21 12.17 24.28
C ALA A 185 4.92 13.13 25.46
N ASP A 186 5.35 14.39 25.38
CA ASP A 186 5.01 15.44 26.35
C ASP A 186 3.57 15.98 26.20
N SER A 187 2.78 15.37 25.32
CA SER A 187 1.40 15.77 25.01
C SER A 187 1.30 17.14 24.34
N THR A 188 2.36 17.58 23.64
CA THR A 188 2.34 18.77 22.80
C THR A 188 2.42 18.43 21.32
N ILE A 189 1.76 19.24 20.49
CA ILE A 189 1.97 19.28 19.05
C ILE A 189 2.63 20.61 18.72
N GLN A 190 3.74 20.57 17.99
CA GLN A 190 4.46 21.76 17.55
C GLN A 190 4.38 21.88 16.03
N LEU A 191 4.09 23.09 15.54
CA LEU A 191 4.05 23.44 14.13
C LEU A 191 5.28 24.26 13.76
N TRP A 192 5.94 23.84 12.69
CA TRP A 192 7.22 24.40 12.26
C TRP A 192 7.10 24.95 10.85
N SER A 193 7.62 26.15 10.64
CA SER A 193 7.82 26.74 9.31
C SER A 193 9.21 26.43 8.81
N LEU A 194 9.31 25.61 7.79
CA LEU A 194 10.56 25.18 7.17
C LEU A 194 11.01 26.22 6.15
N LYS A 195 12.27 26.67 6.27
CA LYS A 195 12.86 27.58 5.28
C LYS A 195 13.23 26.82 4.01
N SER A 196 13.01 27.43 2.84
CA SER A 196 13.34 26.83 1.54
C SER A 196 14.84 26.56 1.36
N ASP A 197 15.70 27.26 2.12
CA ASP A 197 17.14 27.02 2.14
C ASP A 197 17.58 26.49 3.50
N THR A 198 17.76 25.18 3.59
CA THR A 198 18.13 24.43 4.81
C THR A 198 19.59 24.61 5.23
N SER A 199 20.34 25.47 4.54
CA SER A 199 21.76 25.75 4.77
C SER A 199 22.05 26.56 6.06
N ASN A 200 21.07 27.34 6.56
CA ASN A 200 21.30 28.34 7.63
C ASN A 200 20.40 28.18 8.88
N GLY A 201 19.80 27.01 9.08
CA GLY A 201 18.99 26.69 10.26
C GLY A 201 17.75 25.88 9.93
N ALA A 202 17.43 24.91 10.78
CA ALA A 202 16.20 24.15 10.66
C ALA A 202 14.97 25.05 10.89
N GLY A 203 13.80 24.56 10.51
CA GLY A 203 12.55 25.32 10.57
C GLY A 203 12.31 26.06 11.88
N GLU A 204 11.61 27.19 11.78
CA GLU A 204 11.27 28.05 12.90
C GLU A 204 9.98 27.56 13.56
N LEU A 205 9.97 27.50 14.90
CA LEU A 205 8.76 27.17 15.65
C LEU A 205 7.72 28.27 15.45
N THR A 206 6.62 27.95 14.77
CA THR A 206 5.53 28.91 14.54
C THR A 206 4.49 28.86 15.65
N GLN A 207 4.18 27.66 16.13
CA GLN A 207 3.12 27.48 17.10
C GLN A 207 3.37 26.23 17.95
N THR A 208 3.20 26.36 19.25
CA THR A 208 3.11 25.22 20.17
C THR A 208 1.66 25.06 20.61
N LEU A 209 1.04 23.97 20.18
CA LEU A 209 -0.25 23.53 20.66
C LEU A 209 0.01 22.72 21.93
N SER A 210 -0.15 23.40 23.07
CA SER A 210 0.00 22.81 24.40
C SER A 210 -1.37 22.62 25.04
N GLY A 211 -1.50 21.57 25.85
CA GLY A 211 -2.77 21.27 26.50
C GLY A 211 -3.74 20.53 25.58
N HIS A 212 -3.33 19.41 24.98
CA HIS A 212 -4.30 18.38 24.56
C HIS A 212 -5.16 17.83 25.73
N THR A 213 -4.98 18.38 26.94
CA THR A 213 -5.85 18.25 28.12
C THR A 213 -6.67 19.51 28.49
N LYS A 214 -6.40 20.70 27.90
CA LYS A 214 -6.99 22.01 28.30
C LYS A 214 -7.15 23.07 27.17
N GLY A 215 -6.87 22.75 25.91
CA GLY A 215 -7.16 23.64 24.78
C GLY A 215 -8.66 23.85 24.61
N GLN A 216 -9.08 24.89 23.90
CA GLN A 216 -10.48 24.99 23.47
C GLN A 216 -10.74 23.88 22.44
N GLU A 217 -11.08 22.70 22.93
CA GLU A 217 -11.50 21.54 22.17
C GLU A 217 -12.71 21.96 21.32
N LYS A 218 -12.54 22.08 20.00
CA LYS A 218 -13.66 22.35 19.10
C LYS A 218 -14.54 21.13 18.92
N LEU A 219 -13.93 19.94 18.89
CA LEU A 219 -14.58 18.65 18.76
C LEU A 219 -13.86 17.65 19.67
N ARG A 220 -14.64 16.88 20.44
CA ARG A 220 -14.13 15.86 21.35
C ARG A 220 -14.94 14.58 21.19
N LEU A 221 -14.27 13.46 20.93
CA LEU A 221 -14.87 12.13 20.86
C LEU A 221 -14.70 11.38 22.19
N ASP A 222 -15.02 12.06 23.29
CA ASP A 222 -14.88 11.52 24.64
C ASP A 222 -15.81 10.33 24.89
N GLY A 223 -15.29 9.28 25.50
CA GLY A 223 -16.07 8.06 25.80
C GLY A 223 -16.53 7.28 24.57
N LYS A 224 -16.06 7.64 23.36
CA LYS A 224 -16.36 6.95 22.10
C LYS A 224 -15.25 6.01 21.64
N LEU A 225 -14.05 6.19 22.19
CA LEU A 225 -12.88 5.35 22.00
C LEU A 225 -12.57 4.66 23.33
N ASP A 226 -12.91 3.38 23.44
CA ASP A 226 -12.78 2.62 24.69
C ASP A 226 -11.37 2.07 24.93
N ASP A 227 -10.45 2.24 23.97
CA ASP A 227 -9.09 1.68 24.01
C ASP A 227 -8.13 2.46 23.09
N ILE A 228 -6.84 2.12 23.15
CA ILE A 228 -5.75 2.67 22.34
C ILE A 228 -6.08 2.53 20.86
N THR A 229 -6.00 3.64 20.14
CA THR A 229 -6.14 3.68 18.67
C THR A 229 -4.77 3.48 18.02
N TRP A 230 -4.66 2.52 17.10
CA TRP A 230 -3.42 2.23 16.39
C TRP A 230 -3.14 3.23 15.28
N ASN A 231 -4.17 3.55 14.48
CA ASN A 231 -4.09 4.59 13.46
C ASN A 231 -5.47 5.20 13.18
N MET A 232 -5.45 6.30 12.45
CA MET A 232 -6.63 7.03 12.00
C MET A 232 -6.45 7.45 10.54
N ALA A 233 -7.55 7.52 9.80
CA ALA A 233 -7.56 7.98 8.42
C ALA A 233 -8.84 8.78 8.12
N PHE A 234 -8.68 9.99 7.59
CA PHE A 234 -9.82 10.76 7.08
C PHE A 234 -10.27 10.20 5.72
N SER A 235 -11.57 10.27 5.46
CA SER A 235 -12.12 10.04 4.13
C SER A 235 -11.55 11.07 3.13
N PRO A 236 -11.55 10.78 1.82
CA PRO A 236 -11.01 11.70 0.81
C PRO A 236 -11.62 13.11 0.85
N ASP A 237 -12.88 13.24 1.25
CA ASP A 237 -13.61 14.51 1.42
C ASP A 237 -13.47 15.14 2.82
N GLY A 238 -12.74 14.49 3.74
CA GLY A 238 -12.53 14.95 5.11
C GLY A 238 -13.77 14.93 6.00
N ALA A 239 -14.90 14.38 5.53
CA ALA A 239 -16.14 14.35 6.30
C ALA A 239 -16.13 13.28 7.39
N LEU A 240 -15.48 12.14 7.14
CA LEU A 240 -15.47 10.98 8.02
C LEU A 240 -14.06 10.66 8.50
N LEU A 241 -13.96 10.12 9.71
CA LEU A 241 -12.72 9.64 10.32
C LEU A 241 -12.86 8.15 10.63
N ALA A 242 -12.04 7.33 9.99
CA ALA A 242 -11.91 5.92 10.30
C ALA A 242 -10.80 5.72 11.35
N THR A 243 -11.03 4.82 12.29
CA THR A 243 -10.08 4.48 13.35
C THR A 243 -10.02 2.97 13.53
N ALA A 244 -8.83 2.44 13.84
CA ALA A 244 -8.63 1.05 14.19
C ALA A 244 -8.00 0.96 15.58
N SER A 245 -8.58 0.18 16.50
CA SER A 245 -8.16 0.17 17.90
C SER A 245 -7.64 -1.19 18.38
N ARG A 246 -6.97 -1.17 19.53
CA ARG A 246 -6.49 -2.34 20.29
C ARG A 246 -7.62 -3.22 20.80
N ALA A 247 -8.82 -2.65 21.01
CA ALA A 247 -10.03 -3.39 21.30
C ALA A 247 -10.54 -4.24 20.13
N LYS A 248 -9.79 -4.31 19.01
CA LYS A 248 -10.14 -5.07 17.80
C LYS A 248 -11.35 -4.51 17.06
N ILE A 249 -11.62 -3.23 17.26
CA ILE A 249 -12.78 -2.55 16.69
C ILE A 249 -12.31 -1.53 15.65
N VAL A 250 -13.01 -1.49 14.53
CA VAL A 250 -12.92 -0.44 13.52
C VAL A 250 -14.14 0.46 13.67
N ARG A 251 -13.94 1.77 13.76
CA ARG A 251 -15.02 2.76 13.88
C ARG A 251 -14.90 3.80 12.78
N VAL A 252 -16.03 4.24 12.27
CA VAL A 252 -16.16 5.41 11.40
C VAL A 252 -16.96 6.46 12.14
N PHE A 253 -16.43 7.67 12.18
CA PHE A 253 -17.06 8.81 12.81
C PHE A 253 -17.30 9.94 11.83
N ASP A 254 -18.37 10.71 11.98
CA ASP A 254 -18.38 12.13 11.59
C ASP A 254 -17.91 12.93 12.81
N PRO A 255 -16.65 13.39 12.86
CA PRO A 255 -16.12 14.05 14.04
C PRO A 255 -16.84 15.34 14.40
N ARG A 256 -17.58 15.96 13.45
CA ARG A 256 -18.29 17.23 13.65
C ARG A 256 -19.59 17.06 14.43
N GLN A 257 -20.17 15.87 14.41
CA GLN A 257 -21.48 15.58 14.99
C GLN A 257 -21.42 15.17 16.46
N SER A 258 -20.53 15.77 17.26
CA SER A 258 -20.30 15.53 18.71
C SER A 258 -20.98 14.26 19.26
N GLU A 259 -22.22 14.33 19.80
CA GLU A 259 -22.94 13.21 20.42
C GLU A 259 -23.33 12.08 19.45
N GLN A 260 -23.68 12.38 18.20
CA GLN A 260 -24.04 11.41 17.15
C GLN A 260 -22.88 11.07 16.22
N ALA A 261 -21.64 11.40 16.62
CA ALA A 261 -20.47 11.21 15.77
C ALA A 261 -20.22 9.78 15.27
N LEU A 262 -20.73 8.72 15.93
CA LEU A 262 -20.47 7.34 15.48
C LEU A 262 -21.39 6.99 14.31
N VAL A 263 -20.82 6.77 13.13
CA VAL A 263 -21.56 6.40 11.91
C VAL A 263 -21.65 4.89 11.78
N ALA A 264 -20.54 4.19 11.94
CA ALA A 264 -20.49 2.73 11.84
C ALA A 264 -19.39 2.16 12.74
N MET A 265 -19.57 0.90 13.16
CA MET A 265 -18.61 0.18 13.99
C MET A 265 -18.67 -1.31 13.66
N GLY A 266 -17.50 -1.95 13.63
CA GLY A 266 -17.35 -3.35 13.32
C GLY A 266 -16.20 -4.00 14.07
N CYS A 267 -16.26 -5.32 14.22
CA CYS A 267 -15.13 -6.10 14.69
C CYS A 267 -14.14 -6.26 13.53
N GLY A 268 -12.91 -5.80 13.74
CA GLY A 268 -11.80 -6.04 12.83
C GLY A 268 -11.22 -7.44 13.05
N TYR A 269 -9.91 -7.53 13.20
CA TYR A 269 -9.22 -8.81 13.32
C TYR A 269 -9.21 -9.37 14.75
N GLU A 270 -9.34 -10.69 14.88
CA GLU A 270 -9.33 -11.37 16.19
C GLU A 270 -7.96 -11.35 16.89
N SER A 271 -6.88 -11.04 16.19
CA SER A 271 -5.52 -11.00 16.76
C SER A 271 -5.34 -9.83 17.73
N ASN A 272 -4.39 -9.97 18.66
CA ASN A 272 -3.97 -8.89 19.56
C ASN A 272 -2.88 -7.99 18.94
N LYS A 273 -2.41 -8.30 17.74
CA LYS A 273 -1.45 -7.46 17.00
C LYS A 273 -2.14 -6.17 16.52
N PRO A 274 -1.37 -5.11 16.19
CA PRO A 274 -1.94 -3.91 15.60
C PRO A 274 -2.78 -4.22 14.35
N GLN A 275 -3.76 -3.37 14.09
CA GLN A 275 -4.51 -3.37 12.85
C GLN A 275 -4.57 -1.94 12.35
N PHE A 276 -4.58 -1.80 11.03
CA PHE A 276 -4.56 -0.51 10.37
C PHE A 276 -5.80 -0.34 9.51
N VAL A 277 -6.30 0.89 9.42
CA VAL A 277 -7.38 1.27 8.51
C VAL A 277 -6.92 2.38 7.56
N THR A 278 -7.31 2.29 6.29
CA THR A 278 -7.17 3.36 5.29
C THR A 278 -8.41 3.41 4.41
N TRP A 279 -8.70 4.57 3.83
CA TRP A 279 -9.78 4.70 2.85
C TRP A 279 -9.29 4.23 1.47
N ALA A 280 -10.14 3.48 0.78
CA ALA A 280 -9.93 3.16 -0.64
C ALA A 280 -10.53 4.24 -1.55
N ASP A 281 -11.72 4.71 -1.20
CA ASP A 281 -12.49 5.73 -1.90
C ASP A 281 -13.41 6.46 -0.89
N SER A 282 -14.45 7.16 -1.37
CA SER A 282 -15.39 7.91 -0.51
C SER A 282 -16.32 7.05 0.33
N SER A 283 -16.51 5.77 0.01
CA SER A 283 -17.44 4.87 0.71
C SER A 283 -16.80 3.59 1.22
N ARG A 284 -15.59 3.24 0.77
CA ARG A 284 -14.95 1.96 1.12
C ARG A 284 -13.67 2.15 1.94
N LEU A 285 -13.48 1.23 2.88
CA LEU A 285 -12.28 1.11 3.70
C LEU A 285 -11.50 -0.15 3.36
N LEU A 286 -10.18 -0.07 3.51
CA LEU A 286 -9.28 -1.19 3.60
C LEU A 286 -8.79 -1.30 5.04
N THR A 287 -8.85 -2.49 5.60
CA THR A 287 -8.14 -2.78 6.84
C THR A 287 -7.03 -3.78 6.56
N VAL A 288 -5.92 -3.63 7.28
CA VAL A 288 -4.81 -4.57 7.26
C VAL A 288 -4.56 -5.03 8.68
N GLY A 289 -4.56 -6.33 8.87
CA GLY A 289 -4.33 -6.93 10.16
C GLY A 289 -3.90 -8.38 10.03
N VAL A 290 -3.96 -9.09 11.14
CA VAL A 290 -3.44 -10.44 11.25
C VAL A 290 -4.51 -11.32 11.87
N ASN A 291 -4.68 -12.54 11.35
CA ASN A 291 -5.62 -13.50 11.93
C ASN A 291 -5.01 -14.27 13.11
N THR A 292 -5.77 -15.21 13.68
CA THR A 292 -5.33 -16.06 14.81
C THR A 292 -4.19 -17.02 14.44
N ARG A 293 -3.96 -17.28 13.15
CA ARG A 293 -2.85 -18.09 12.61
C ARG A 293 -1.60 -17.26 12.30
N ASN A 294 -1.57 -15.98 12.67
CA ASN A 294 -0.52 -15.02 12.33
C ASN A 294 -0.36 -14.75 10.82
N GLU A 295 -1.40 -14.96 10.02
CA GLU A 295 -1.35 -14.63 8.60
C GLU A 295 -1.90 -13.22 8.37
N THR A 296 -1.21 -12.42 7.55
CA THR A 296 -1.64 -11.06 7.23
C THR A 296 -2.84 -11.11 6.28
N GLN A 297 -3.82 -10.25 6.54
CA GLN A 297 -5.07 -10.17 5.81
C GLN A 297 -5.39 -8.74 5.44
N VAL A 298 -6.02 -8.56 4.28
CA VAL A 298 -6.68 -7.33 3.87
C VAL A 298 -8.18 -7.57 3.84
N SER A 299 -8.95 -6.73 4.50
CA SER A 299 -10.42 -6.78 4.46
C SER A 299 -10.97 -5.48 3.88
N PHE A 300 -12.07 -5.59 3.15
CA PHE A 300 -12.76 -4.47 2.52
C PHE A 300 -14.06 -4.22 3.25
N TRP A 301 -14.43 -2.97 3.45
CA TRP A 301 -15.62 -2.60 4.20
C TRP A 301 -16.39 -1.48 3.52
N ASP A 302 -17.71 -1.49 3.67
CA ASP A 302 -18.52 -0.30 3.46
C ASP A 302 -18.42 0.59 4.71
N SER A 303 -17.99 1.84 4.54
CA SER A 303 -17.88 2.82 5.63
C SER A 303 -19.19 3.08 6.38
N ARG A 304 -20.34 2.80 5.76
CA ARG A 304 -21.68 2.93 6.35
C ARG A 304 -22.13 1.65 7.07
N ASN A 305 -21.52 0.51 6.76
CA ASN A 305 -21.86 -0.77 7.36
C ASN A 305 -20.60 -1.63 7.59
N LEU A 306 -20.13 -1.65 8.83
CA LEU A 306 -18.98 -2.44 9.26
C LEU A 306 -19.37 -3.77 9.93
N LEU A 307 -20.62 -4.23 9.79
CA LEU A 307 -21.06 -5.49 10.42
C LEU A 307 -20.38 -6.70 9.81
N GLU A 308 -20.19 -6.69 8.50
CA GLU A 308 -19.49 -7.74 7.75
C GLU A 308 -18.61 -7.11 6.66
N PRO A 309 -17.46 -7.72 6.34
CA PRO A 309 -16.64 -7.26 5.23
C PRO A 309 -17.36 -7.49 3.90
N LEU A 310 -17.03 -6.69 2.89
CA LEU A 310 -17.62 -6.74 1.56
C LEU A 310 -17.38 -8.08 0.83
N ASP A 311 -16.27 -8.75 1.15
CA ASP A 311 -15.94 -10.10 0.70
C ASP A 311 -15.03 -10.78 1.74
N VAL A 312 -14.73 -12.06 1.53
CA VAL A 312 -13.81 -12.84 2.36
C VAL A 312 -12.46 -12.13 2.46
N PRO A 313 -11.92 -11.91 3.69
CA PRO A 313 -10.61 -11.31 3.87
C PRO A 313 -9.53 -12.00 3.02
N VAL A 314 -8.78 -11.20 2.26
CA VAL A 314 -7.77 -11.70 1.33
C VAL A 314 -6.47 -11.91 2.07
N MET A 315 -5.93 -13.14 2.00
CA MET A 315 -4.63 -13.48 2.56
C MET A 315 -3.52 -12.84 1.73
N VAL A 316 -2.58 -12.17 2.39
CA VAL A 316 -1.46 -11.49 1.72
C VAL A 316 -0.14 -11.75 2.44
N GLU A 317 0.94 -11.49 1.73
CA GLU A 317 2.29 -11.46 2.28
C GLU A 317 2.63 -10.05 2.83
N PRO A 318 3.61 -9.91 3.73
CA PRO A 318 4.30 -11.00 4.40
C PRO A 318 3.34 -11.71 5.38
N ALA A 319 3.35 -13.04 5.43
CA ALA A 319 2.80 -13.75 6.57
C ALA A 319 3.52 -13.25 7.82
N ALA A 320 2.77 -12.83 8.85
CA ALA A 320 3.40 -12.35 10.06
C ALA A 320 4.09 -13.54 10.74
N SER A 321 5.42 -13.56 10.79
CA SER A 321 6.13 -14.57 11.58
C SER A 321 5.61 -14.56 13.03
N ALA A 322 5.59 -15.71 13.69
CA ALA A 322 5.30 -15.79 15.13
C ALA A 322 6.24 -14.88 15.95
N ALA A 323 7.45 -14.58 15.43
CA ALA A 323 8.39 -13.64 16.00
C ALA A 323 8.14 -12.16 15.60
N SER A 324 7.31 -11.89 14.58
CA SER A 324 6.98 -10.52 14.15
C SER A 324 5.98 -9.90 15.11
N THR A 325 6.42 -8.88 15.85
CA THR A 325 5.58 -8.12 16.79
C THR A 325 4.72 -7.06 16.12
N THR A 326 4.98 -6.75 14.85
CA THR A 326 4.28 -5.68 14.12
C THR A 326 3.48 -6.23 12.94
N THR A 327 2.36 -5.57 12.68
CA THR A 327 1.56 -5.72 11.46
C THR A 327 2.18 -4.84 10.37
N PRO A 328 2.21 -5.27 9.10
CA PRO A 328 2.77 -4.44 8.04
C PRO A 328 1.97 -3.16 7.87
N ILE A 329 2.68 -2.05 7.70
CA ILE A 329 2.11 -0.72 7.51
C ILE A 329 1.54 -0.64 6.07
N PRO A 330 0.25 -0.32 5.91
CA PRO A 330 -0.33 -0.09 4.59
C PRO A 330 -0.03 1.32 4.09
N LEU A 331 0.50 1.41 2.87
CA LEU A 331 0.58 2.65 2.09
C LEU A 331 -0.23 2.46 0.81
N TYR A 332 -1.43 3.05 0.76
CA TYR A 332 -2.34 2.91 -0.36
C TYR A 332 -2.33 4.16 -1.24
N ASP A 333 -2.15 3.95 -2.55
CA ASP A 333 -2.35 4.96 -3.58
C ASP A 333 -3.63 4.66 -4.36
N ALA A 334 -4.66 5.45 -4.10
CA ALA A 334 -5.95 5.32 -4.78
C ALA A 334 -5.89 5.63 -6.27
N SER A 335 -4.94 6.48 -6.72
CA SER A 335 -4.87 6.92 -8.14
C SER A 335 -4.41 5.81 -9.08
N SER A 336 -3.56 4.88 -8.60
CA SER A 336 -3.13 3.70 -9.35
C SER A 336 -3.58 2.40 -8.73
N HIS A 337 -4.45 2.46 -7.72
CA HIS A 337 -4.95 1.29 -7.00
C HIS A 337 -3.84 0.37 -6.47
N LEU A 338 -2.77 0.98 -5.96
CA LEU A 338 -1.54 0.30 -5.57
C LEU A 338 -1.38 0.33 -4.04
N LEU A 339 -1.37 -0.85 -3.41
CA LEU A 339 -1.14 -1.00 -1.98
C LEU A 339 0.26 -1.54 -1.74
N PHE A 340 1.04 -0.85 -0.91
CA PHE A 340 2.28 -1.37 -0.36
C PHE A 340 2.08 -1.84 1.07
N LEU A 341 2.65 -3.01 1.40
CA LEU A 341 2.69 -3.55 2.76
C LEU A 341 4.16 -3.69 3.19
N ILE A 342 4.53 -2.95 4.24
CA ILE A 342 5.91 -2.88 4.72
C ILE A 342 5.97 -3.26 6.21
N GLY A 343 6.68 -4.33 6.54
CA GLY A 343 6.99 -4.69 7.91
C GLY A 343 8.25 -3.98 8.41
N THR A 344 8.17 -3.26 9.53
CA THR A 344 9.35 -2.73 10.23
C THR A 344 10.27 -3.88 10.62
N GLY A 345 11.58 -3.76 10.36
CA GLY A 345 12.53 -4.85 10.59
C GLY A 345 12.61 -5.87 9.44
N SER A 346 11.86 -5.67 8.35
CA SER A 346 11.98 -6.45 7.11
C SER A 346 12.83 -5.71 6.07
N ARG A 347 13.29 -6.41 5.04
CA ARG A 347 13.85 -5.82 3.81
C ARG A 347 12.90 -5.89 2.62
N HIS A 348 11.76 -6.57 2.79
CA HIS A 348 10.78 -6.73 1.74
C HIS A 348 9.79 -5.59 1.72
N ILE A 349 9.50 -5.13 0.51
CA ILE A 349 8.39 -4.24 0.19
C ILE A 349 7.45 -5.05 -0.69
N TRP A 350 6.30 -5.40 -0.13
CA TRP A 350 5.26 -6.10 -0.87
C TRP A 350 4.35 -5.08 -1.51
N SER A 351 3.92 -5.35 -2.75
CA SER A 351 3.01 -4.47 -3.45
C SER A 351 1.89 -5.27 -4.10
N TYR A 352 0.71 -4.66 -4.15
CA TYR A 352 -0.52 -5.31 -4.59
C TYR A 352 -1.35 -4.35 -5.44
N GLU A 353 -1.93 -4.87 -6.52
CA GLU A 353 -3.05 -4.22 -7.20
C GLU A 353 -4.33 -4.50 -6.39
N VAL A 354 -5.07 -3.45 -6.08
CA VAL A 354 -6.29 -3.51 -5.26
C VAL A 354 -7.47 -3.12 -6.12
N ASP A 355 -8.51 -3.93 -6.15
CA ASP A 355 -9.81 -3.51 -6.68
C ASP A 355 -10.76 -3.29 -5.51
N PRO A 356 -11.01 -2.04 -5.07
CA PRO A 356 -11.94 -1.76 -3.98
C PRO A 356 -13.37 -2.18 -4.30
N VAL A 357 -13.75 -2.15 -5.59
CA VAL A 357 -15.12 -2.45 -6.05
C VAL A 357 -15.38 -3.94 -5.99
N ALA A 358 -14.47 -4.73 -6.55
CA ALA A 358 -14.52 -6.19 -6.53
C ALA A 358 -13.99 -6.80 -5.22
N ALA A 359 -13.47 -5.98 -4.28
CA ALA A 359 -12.87 -6.41 -3.03
C ALA A 359 -11.73 -7.42 -3.21
N THR A 360 -10.90 -7.23 -4.25
CA THR A 360 -9.78 -8.15 -4.56
C THR A 360 -8.42 -7.50 -4.36
N VAL A 361 -7.43 -8.33 -4.04
CA VAL A 361 -6.02 -7.94 -3.91
C VAL A 361 -5.18 -8.93 -4.71
N GLN A 362 -4.36 -8.42 -5.64
CA GLN A 362 -3.50 -9.23 -6.50
C GLN A 362 -2.04 -8.87 -6.26
N ALA A 363 -1.21 -9.88 -5.97
CA ALA A 363 0.19 -9.68 -5.58
C ALA A 363 1.09 -9.43 -6.78
N ASN A 364 1.77 -8.28 -6.80
CA ASN A 364 2.82 -7.98 -7.78
C ASN A 364 4.11 -8.77 -7.45
N LEU A 365 5.12 -8.63 -8.30
CA LEU A 365 6.45 -9.15 -7.98
C LEU A 365 6.99 -8.52 -6.67
N PRO A 366 7.50 -9.34 -5.72
CA PRO A 366 8.06 -8.83 -4.48
C PRO A 366 9.34 -8.05 -4.75
N PHE A 367 9.52 -6.96 -4.02
CA PHE A 367 10.74 -6.18 -4.05
C PHE A 367 11.50 -6.32 -2.72
N MET A 368 12.82 -6.40 -2.78
CA MET A 368 13.68 -6.47 -1.61
C MET A 368 14.79 -5.43 -1.75
N ILE A 369 14.99 -4.61 -0.72
CA ILE A 369 16.12 -3.67 -0.69
C ILE A 369 17.44 -4.43 -0.55
N ALA A 370 18.48 -3.93 -1.21
CA ALA A 370 19.83 -4.46 -1.16
C ALA A 370 20.51 -4.19 0.19
N GLY A 371 21.61 -4.91 0.45
CA GLY A 371 22.36 -4.78 1.71
C GLY A 371 21.74 -5.56 2.86
N THR A 372 22.22 -5.32 4.09
CA THR A 372 21.83 -6.07 5.30
C THR A 372 20.89 -5.31 6.22
N ASP A 373 20.81 -3.99 6.05
CA ASP A 373 19.99 -3.14 6.90
C ASP A 373 18.51 -3.38 6.65
N THR A 374 17.72 -3.36 7.73
CA THR A 374 16.27 -3.52 7.67
C THR A 374 15.57 -2.17 7.62
N ILE A 375 14.34 -2.18 7.08
CA ILE A 375 13.50 -0.99 6.97
C ILE A 375 13.03 -0.60 8.37
N GLY A 376 13.39 0.61 8.81
CA GLY A 376 12.92 1.19 10.07
C GLY A 376 11.75 2.17 9.87
N GLY A 377 11.65 2.80 8.69
CA GLY A 377 10.55 3.70 8.35
C GLY A 377 10.38 3.84 6.85
N VAL A 378 9.15 4.16 6.42
CA VAL A 378 8.81 4.36 5.03
C VAL A 378 7.77 5.48 4.89
N ALA A 379 7.89 6.29 3.85
CA ALA A 379 6.87 7.25 3.43
C ALA A 379 6.59 7.07 1.94
N LEU A 380 5.30 7.07 1.56
CA LEU A 380 4.88 7.17 0.17
C LEU A 380 4.99 8.64 -0.25
N LEU A 381 5.75 8.92 -1.30
CA LEU A 381 5.89 10.29 -1.81
C LEU A 381 4.68 10.68 -2.66
N PRO A 382 4.34 11.98 -2.72
CA PRO A 382 3.25 12.45 -3.56
C PRO A 382 3.40 12.00 -5.01
N LYS A 383 2.29 11.63 -5.64
CA LYS A 383 2.26 11.13 -7.02
C LYS A 383 2.87 12.12 -8.02
N THR A 384 2.75 13.41 -7.75
CA THR A 384 3.35 14.52 -8.52
C THR A 384 4.88 14.44 -8.60
N THR A 385 5.53 13.70 -7.71
CA THR A 385 7.00 13.49 -7.74
C THR A 385 7.45 12.37 -8.67
N CYS A 386 6.51 11.56 -9.19
CA CYS A 386 6.80 10.43 -10.06
C CYS A 386 7.11 10.87 -11.49
N ASN A 387 8.02 10.16 -12.15
CA ASN A 387 8.33 10.34 -13.55
C ASN A 387 7.28 9.63 -14.42
N ILE A 388 6.30 10.41 -14.88
CA ILE A 388 5.17 9.94 -15.68
C ILE A 388 5.60 9.32 -17.01
N ARG A 389 6.65 9.85 -17.64
CA ARG A 389 7.14 9.36 -18.95
C ARG A 389 7.77 7.97 -18.86
N ASP A 390 8.41 7.67 -17.73
CA ASP A 390 8.98 6.35 -17.45
C ASP A 390 7.99 5.38 -16.81
N VAL A 391 6.71 5.76 -16.73
CA VAL A 391 5.64 4.96 -16.12
C VAL A 391 6.00 4.58 -14.67
N GLU A 392 6.63 5.51 -13.95
CA GLU A 392 6.85 5.40 -12.51
C GLU A 392 5.52 5.62 -11.80
N LEU A 393 4.97 4.55 -11.22
CA LEU A 393 3.67 4.58 -10.55
C LEU A 393 3.80 5.01 -9.09
N ALA A 394 4.92 4.74 -8.43
CA ALA A 394 5.09 5.16 -7.04
C ALA A 394 6.55 5.37 -6.71
N ARG A 395 6.79 6.25 -5.74
CA ARG A 395 8.10 6.42 -5.14
C ARG A 395 7.97 6.35 -3.63
N LEU A 396 8.74 5.45 -3.03
CA LEU A 396 8.85 5.32 -1.58
C LEU A 396 10.15 5.97 -1.12
N LEU A 397 10.08 6.71 -0.01
CA LEU A 397 11.25 7.11 0.75
C LEU A 397 11.46 6.11 1.88
N VAL A 398 12.54 5.34 1.79
CA VAL A 398 12.84 4.24 2.71
C VAL A 398 13.98 4.64 3.62
N ALA A 399 13.74 4.58 4.92
CA ALA A 399 14.72 4.83 5.96
C ALA A 399 15.18 3.51 6.59
N THR A 400 16.49 3.31 6.61
CA THR A 400 17.17 2.27 7.38
C THR A 400 18.01 2.94 8.49
N PRO A 401 18.65 2.19 9.41
CA PRO A 401 19.48 2.79 10.45
C PRO A 401 20.56 3.75 9.96
N ASN A 402 21.09 3.53 8.75
CA ASN A 402 22.24 4.27 8.24
C ASN A 402 21.91 5.23 7.10
N VAL A 403 20.82 4.98 6.36
CA VAL A 403 20.50 5.75 5.15
C VAL A 403 19.03 6.06 4.98
N VAL A 404 18.76 7.13 4.23
CA VAL A 404 17.47 7.38 3.58
C VAL A 404 17.69 7.31 2.08
N GLN A 405 16.87 6.51 1.40
CA GLN A 405 16.96 6.35 -0.05
C GLN A 405 15.58 6.30 -0.70
N ARG A 406 15.54 6.69 -1.96
CA ARG A 406 14.34 6.58 -2.79
C ARG A 406 14.29 5.20 -3.42
N VAL A 407 13.12 4.58 -3.42
CA VAL A 407 12.82 3.36 -4.17
C VAL A 407 11.70 3.70 -5.14
N SER A 408 12.00 3.61 -6.44
CA SER A 408 11.08 3.93 -7.53
C SER A 408 10.41 2.65 -8.00
N PHE A 409 9.10 2.67 -8.19
CA PHE A 409 8.32 1.54 -8.69
C PHE A 409 7.74 1.91 -10.06
N SER A 410 8.27 1.30 -11.11
CA SER A 410 7.88 1.56 -12.49
C SER A 410 7.28 0.32 -13.15
N LEU A 411 6.29 0.55 -14.02
CA LEU A 411 5.69 -0.52 -14.81
C LEU A 411 6.40 -0.61 -16.16
N PRO A 412 7.09 -1.73 -16.48
CA PRO A 412 7.80 -1.86 -17.74
C PRO A 412 6.83 -1.84 -18.92
N ARG A 413 6.96 -0.83 -19.78
CA ARG A 413 6.23 -0.68 -21.05
C ARG A 413 7.21 -0.61 -22.21
N ALA A 414 6.78 -1.06 -23.39
CA ALA A 414 7.56 -0.92 -24.61
C ALA A 414 7.83 0.57 -24.91
N GLU A 415 9.01 0.90 -25.43
CA GLU A 415 9.41 2.31 -25.69
C GLU A 415 8.39 3.07 -26.55
N LYS A 416 7.83 2.42 -27.59
CA LYS A 416 6.77 2.97 -28.45
C LYS A 416 5.43 3.27 -27.75
N LEU A 417 5.26 2.85 -26.50
CA LEU A 417 4.08 3.15 -25.69
C LEU A 417 4.35 4.30 -24.74
N LYS A 418 5.61 4.50 -24.29
CA LYS A 418 6.00 5.57 -23.37
C LYS A 418 5.88 6.97 -23.97
N GLU A 419 5.72 7.08 -25.29
CA GLU A 419 5.36 8.35 -25.96
C GLU A 419 3.92 8.79 -25.66
N PHE A 420 3.06 7.86 -25.22
CA PHE A 420 1.68 8.13 -24.80
C PHE A 420 1.54 8.16 -23.27
N PHE A 421 0.66 9.02 -22.78
CA PHE A 421 0.30 9.04 -21.37
C PHE A 421 -0.48 7.77 -21.02
N GLN A 422 0.03 6.98 -20.08
CA GLN A 422 -0.54 5.68 -19.71
C GLN A 422 -1.77 5.85 -18.81
N ASP A 423 -2.87 6.37 -19.37
CA ASP A 423 -4.14 6.63 -18.68
C ASP A 423 -4.87 5.36 -18.20
N ASP A 424 -4.39 4.18 -18.59
CA ASP A 424 -4.85 2.88 -18.10
C ASP A 424 -4.32 2.52 -16.70
N VAL A 425 -3.26 3.21 -16.24
CA VAL A 425 -2.59 2.98 -14.93
C VAL A 425 -2.41 4.26 -14.11
N PHE A 426 -2.45 5.44 -14.74
CA PHE A 426 -2.46 6.73 -14.05
C PHE A 426 -3.89 7.27 -13.96
N GLY A 427 -4.54 7.05 -12.82
CA GLY A 427 -5.79 7.72 -12.49
C GLY A 427 -5.60 9.17 -12.07
N LEU A 428 -6.70 9.83 -11.73
CA LEU A 428 -6.68 11.20 -11.26
C LEU A 428 -6.10 11.29 -9.84
N VAL A 429 -5.43 12.39 -9.54
CA VAL A 429 -4.84 12.67 -8.23
C VAL A 429 -5.55 13.84 -7.57
N PRO A 430 -5.70 13.84 -6.23
CA PRO A 430 -6.26 14.99 -5.54
C PRO A 430 -5.31 16.18 -5.69
N LYS A 431 -5.87 17.31 -6.12
CA LYS A 431 -5.18 18.58 -6.19
C LYS A 431 -4.87 19.07 -4.77
N GLN A 432 -3.70 19.66 -4.55
CA GLN A 432 -3.31 20.21 -3.24
C GLN A 432 -3.99 21.56 -2.96
N GLU A 433 -5.30 21.61 -3.04
CA GLU A 433 -6.12 22.79 -2.76
C GLU A 433 -7.27 22.40 -1.81
N PRO A 434 -7.48 23.15 -0.70
CA PRO A 434 -8.58 22.86 0.21
C PRO A 434 -9.91 23.18 -0.47
N SER A 435 -10.85 22.22 -0.43
CA SER A 435 -12.21 22.41 -0.97
C SER A 435 -13.07 23.31 -0.08
N VAL A 436 -12.83 23.28 1.24
CA VAL A 436 -13.53 24.08 2.25
C VAL A 436 -12.53 24.65 3.26
N THR A 437 -12.85 25.81 3.83
CA THR A 437 -12.05 26.36 4.92
C THR A 437 -12.30 25.60 6.23
N ALA A 438 -11.37 25.68 7.18
CA ALA A 438 -11.56 25.05 8.48
C ALA A 438 -12.82 25.56 9.21
N ALA A 439 -13.13 26.86 9.11
CA ALA A 439 -14.32 27.44 9.74
C ALA A 439 -15.62 26.84 9.17
N GLN A 440 -15.71 26.76 7.84
CA GLN A 440 -16.82 26.12 7.13
C GLN A 440 -16.96 24.64 7.50
N TRP A 441 -15.86 23.91 7.54
CA TRP A 441 -15.86 22.50 7.91
C TRP A 441 -16.38 22.27 9.33
N PHE A 442 -15.96 23.09 10.32
CA PHE A 442 -16.49 23.03 11.68
C PHE A 442 -17.98 23.43 11.78
N MET A 443 -18.53 24.14 10.78
CA MET A 443 -19.97 24.41 10.67
C MET A 443 -20.75 23.29 9.98
N GLY A 444 -20.09 22.20 9.58
CA GLY A 444 -20.73 21.03 8.96
C GLY A 444 -20.64 21.00 7.44
N GLU A 445 -19.98 21.97 6.79
CA GLU A 445 -19.79 21.94 5.35
C GLU A 445 -18.82 20.81 4.94
N THR A 446 -19.14 20.13 3.85
CA THR A 446 -18.28 19.13 3.20
C THR A 446 -18.06 19.55 1.76
N GLY A 447 -16.82 19.53 1.28
CA GLY A 447 -16.49 19.77 -0.12
C GLY A 447 -15.70 18.61 -0.69
N ALA A 448 -16.17 18.05 -1.81
CA ALA A 448 -15.44 17.01 -2.51
C ALA A 448 -14.05 17.52 -2.94
N PRO A 449 -13.00 16.71 -2.81
CA PRO A 449 -11.66 17.10 -3.26
C PRO A 449 -11.68 17.28 -4.78
N VAL A 450 -10.93 18.28 -5.25
CA VAL A 450 -10.74 18.49 -6.69
C VAL A 450 -9.67 17.53 -7.16
N TYR A 451 -9.92 16.85 -8.28
CA TYR A 451 -8.98 15.91 -8.87
C TYR A 451 -8.39 16.46 -10.18
N GLU A 452 -7.13 16.16 -10.45
CA GLU A 452 -6.43 16.54 -11.67
C GLU A 452 -5.71 15.35 -12.31
N SER A 453 -5.46 15.46 -13.63
CA SER A 453 -4.66 14.49 -14.37
C SER A 453 -3.19 14.86 -14.31
N LEU A 454 -2.32 13.87 -14.10
CA LEU A 454 -0.87 14.05 -14.21
C LEU A 454 -0.35 13.94 -15.66
N ARG A 455 -1.23 14.01 -16.66
CA ARG A 455 -0.86 13.98 -18.06
C ARG A 455 0.04 15.17 -18.40
N PRO A 456 1.30 14.94 -18.81
CA PRO A 456 2.19 16.03 -19.21
C PRO A 456 1.66 16.78 -20.43
N ASP A 457 1.93 18.08 -20.50
CA ASP A 457 1.57 18.91 -21.64
C ASP A 457 2.15 18.35 -22.95
N GLY A 458 1.31 18.28 -23.98
CA GLY A 458 1.66 17.76 -25.30
C GLY A 458 1.70 16.23 -25.42
N MET A 459 1.41 15.48 -24.35
CA MET A 459 1.35 14.01 -24.38
C MET A 459 -0.08 13.54 -24.67
N VAL A 460 -0.25 12.69 -25.69
CA VAL A 460 -1.55 12.08 -26.04
C VAL A 460 -1.83 10.88 -25.15
N ALA A 461 -3.08 10.65 -24.76
CA ALA A 461 -3.46 9.50 -23.95
C ALA A 461 -3.27 8.17 -24.71
N LEU A 462 -2.94 7.08 -24.00
CA LEU A 462 -2.78 5.76 -24.61
C LEU A 462 -4.09 5.25 -25.17
N SER A 463 -5.23 5.54 -24.51
CA SER A 463 -6.57 5.24 -25.01
C SER A 463 -6.89 5.90 -26.36
N GLU A 464 -6.31 7.08 -26.64
CA GLU A 464 -6.49 7.85 -27.87
C GLU A 464 -5.51 7.44 -28.98
N LYS A 465 -4.58 6.52 -28.69
CA LYS A 465 -3.61 6.04 -29.67
C LYS A 465 -4.32 5.48 -30.92
N PRO A 466 -3.96 5.94 -32.13
CA PRO A 466 -4.49 5.36 -33.35
C PRO A 466 -4.23 3.86 -33.39
N LYS A 467 -5.27 3.07 -33.62
CA LYS A 467 -5.12 1.62 -33.76
C LYS A 467 -4.23 1.36 -34.97
N ASP A 468 -3.07 0.73 -34.75
CA ASP A 468 -2.16 0.34 -35.82
C ASP A 468 -2.95 -0.51 -36.83
N SER A 469 -3.33 0.07 -37.97
CA SER A 469 -3.94 -0.64 -39.09
C SER A 469 -2.86 -1.42 -39.83
N ALA A 470 -2.17 -2.32 -39.14
CA ALA A 470 -1.32 -3.28 -39.81
C ALA A 470 -2.23 -4.24 -40.60
N PRO A 471 -1.97 -4.48 -41.90
CA PRO A 471 -2.72 -5.49 -42.62
C PRO A 471 -2.53 -6.82 -41.89
N VAL A 472 -3.64 -7.44 -41.46
CA VAL A 472 -3.65 -8.74 -40.80
C VAL A 472 -2.97 -9.73 -41.75
N ARG A 473 -1.70 -10.05 -41.52
CA ARG A 473 -1.01 -11.11 -42.24
C ARG A 473 -1.60 -12.43 -41.73
N PRO A 474 -2.29 -13.22 -42.56
CA PRO A 474 -2.93 -14.45 -42.09
C PRO A 474 -1.88 -15.41 -41.52
N LYS A 475 -2.06 -15.88 -40.28
CA LYS A 475 -1.17 -16.85 -39.61
C LYS A 475 -0.96 -18.14 -40.42
N THR A 476 -1.85 -18.43 -41.38
CA THR A 476 -1.73 -19.53 -42.34
C THR A 476 -0.53 -19.40 -43.26
N LEU A 477 -0.12 -18.19 -43.66
CA LEU A 477 1.05 -17.99 -44.50
C LEU A 477 2.36 -18.25 -43.73
N ASP A 478 2.43 -17.85 -42.46
CA ASP A 478 3.61 -18.10 -41.62
C ASP A 478 3.76 -19.60 -41.26
N PHE A 479 2.64 -20.31 -41.04
CA PHE A 479 2.65 -21.75 -40.83
C PHE A 479 3.10 -22.52 -42.09
N GLN A 480 2.60 -22.12 -43.26
CA GLN A 480 3.02 -22.71 -44.53
C GLN A 480 4.50 -22.42 -44.86
N ALA A 481 4.99 -21.22 -44.51
CA ALA A 481 6.41 -20.88 -44.67
C ALA A 481 7.30 -21.74 -43.76
N ARG A 482 6.96 -21.88 -42.48
CA ARG A 482 7.70 -22.75 -41.55
C ARG A 482 7.71 -24.21 -41.98
N LYS A 483 6.57 -24.72 -42.45
CA LYS A 483 6.47 -26.10 -42.94
C LYS A 483 7.34 -26.33 -44.18
N ARG A 484 7.42 -25.35 -45.10
CA ARG A 484 8.31 -25.41 -46.27
C ARG A 484 9.79 -25.39 -45.88
N GLU A 485 10.18 -24.58 -44.91
CA GLU A 485 11.56 -24.55 -44.40
C GLU A 485 11.96 -25.88 -43.74
N GLU A 486 11.03 -26.50 -43.00
CA GLU A 486 11.25 -27.79 -42.33
C GLU A 486 11.38 -28.94 -43.35
N GLU A 487 10.49 -29.00 -44.35
CA GLU A 487 10.57 -29.95 -45.46
C GLU A 487 11.86 -29.79 -46.29
N GLU A 488 12.31 -28.55 -46.52
CA GLU A 488 13.57 -28.29 -47.23
C GLU A 488 14.79 -28.75 -46.42
N LYS A 489 14.78 -28.55 -45.10
CA LYS A 489 15.84 -28.98 -44.20
C LYS A 489 15.92 -30.51 -44.11
N GLU A 490 14.78 -31.20 -44.07
CA GLU A 490 14.73 -32.67 -44.16
C GLU A 490 15.25 -33.18 -45.50
N ARG A 491 14.87 -32.54 -46.60
CA ARG A 491 15.34 -32.91 -47.95
C ARG A 491 16.86 -32.73 -48.08
N GLN A 492 17.42 -31.66 -47.51
CA GLN A 492 18.88 -31.44 -47.47
C GLN A 492 19.58 -32.52 -46.63
N LYS A 493 19.04 -32.88 -45.46
CA LYS A 493 19.59 -33.98 -44.64
C LYS A 493 19.54 -35.32 -45.36
N ALA A 494 18.44 -35.65 -46.02
CA ALA A 494 18.30 -36.89 -46.78
C ALA A 494 19.30 -36.97 -47.95
N ALA A 495 19.49 -35.87 -48.68
CA ALA A 495 20.48 -35.78 -49.75
C ALA A 495 21.92 -35.93 -49.22
N GLN A 496 22.21 -35.34 -48.06
CA GLN A 496 23.50 -35.46 -47.40
C GLN A 496 23.78 -36.89 -46.93
N PHE A 497 22.77 -37.55 -46.35
CA PHE A 497 22.86 -38.95 -45.93
C PHE A 497 23.05 -39.90 -47.12
N ALA A 498 22.30 -39.70 -48.21
CA ALA A 498 22.48 -40.48 -49.44
C ALA A 498 23.90 -40.33 -50.00
N ARG A 499 24.45 -39.11 -50.00
CA ARG A 499 25.82 -38.85 -50.47
C ARG A 499 26.88 -39.55 -49.62
N LEU A 500 26.72 -39.53 -48.30
CA LEU A 500 27.57 -40.25 -47.34
C LEU A 500 27.48 -41.77 -47.53
N SER A 501 26.27 -42.30 -47.71
CA SER A 501 26.04 -43.72 -47.99
C SER A 501 26.70 -44.17 -49.30
N THR A 502 26.67 -43.33 -50.34
CA THR A 502 27.30 -43.62 -51.63
C THR A 502 28.84 -43.61 -51.53
N LEU A 503 29.41 -42.73 -50.71
CA LEU A 503 30.85 -42.67 -50.42
C LEU A 503 31.32 -43.89 -49.62
N ALA A 504 30.52 -44.37 -48.66
CA ALA A 504 30.83 -45.55 -47.85
C ALA A 504 30.74 -46.87 -48.65
N ALA A 505 29.97 -46.91 -49.74
CA ALA A 505 29.83 -48.08 -50.60
C ALA A 505 30.95 -48.25 -51.64
N GLN A 506 31.97 -47.37 -51.65
CA GLN A 506 33.13 -47.55 -52.53
C GLN A 506 34.08 -48.63 -51.98
N PRO A 507 34.42 -49.68 -52.75
CA PRO A 507 35.37 -50.69 -52.30
C PRO A 507 36.77 -50.10 -52.16
N SER A 508 37.40 -50.30 -51.00
CA SER A 508 38.76 -49.86 -50.71
C SER A 508 39.77 -50.64 -51.56
N LEU A 509 40.31 -49.98 -52.59
CA LEU A 509 41.46 -50.48 -53.33
C LEU A 509 42.74 -50.11 -52.58
N HIS A 510 43.12 -50.89 -51.56
CA HIS A 510 44.52 -51.16 -51.18
C HIS A 510 44.61 -52.16 -50.01
N SER A 511 44.91 -53.42 -50.31
CA SER A 511 45.67 -54.31 -49.42
C SER A 511 46.11 -55.56 -50.18
N THR A 512 47.40 -55.64 -50.51
CA THR A 512 48.05 -56.93 -50.82
C THR A 512 49.48 -56.97 -50.27
N HIS A 513 49.68 -57.96 -49.39
CA HIS A 513 50.89 -58.69 -49.04
C HIS A 513 52.02 -58.01 -48.24
N HIS A 514 52.33 -58.53 -47.04
CA HIS A 514 53.30 -59.64 -46.90
C HIS A 514 53.30 -60.30 -45.52
N THR A 515 53.75 -61.55 -45.55
CA THR A 515 53.83 -62.68 -44.61
C THR A 515 54.87 -62.55 -43.49
N GLY A 516 54.66 -63.22 -42.34
CA GLY A 516 55.76 -63.86 -41.59
C GLY A 516 55.69 -63.97 -40.06
N ALA A 517 55.35 -65.17 -39.56
CA ALA A 517 55.95 -65.90 -38.42
C ALA A 517 55.62 -65.59 -36.92
N ASN A 518 54.83 -66.53 -36.35
CA ASN A 518 55.05 -67.34 -35.12
C ASN A 518 54.85 -66.77 -33.68
N PRO A 519 54.60 -67.61 -32.64
CA PRO A 519 53.39 -67.51 -31.80
C PRO A 519 53.64 -67.47 -30.28
N ARG A 520 52.64 -67.00 -29.49
CA ARG A 520 52.46 -67.42 -28.08
C ARG A 520 51.07 -67.03 -27.56
N ALA A 521 50.40 -67.98 -26.92
CA ALA A 521 49.17 -67.82 -26.15
C ALA A 521 49.50 -67.56 -24.66
N PRO A 522 48.53 -67.40 -23.71
CA PRO A 522 47.07 -67.21 -23.84
C PRO A 522 46.49 -66.04 -22.99
N GLN A 523 45.23 -65.68 -23.30
CA GLN A 523 44.14 -65.17 -22.42
C GLN A 523 44.42 -64.11 -21.34
N THR A 524 43.67 -63.00 -21.37
CA THR A 524 42.60 -62.70 -20.38
C THR A 524 41.66 -61.64 -20.90
N VAL A 525 40.38 -61.84 -20.57
CA VAL A 525 39.25 -60.93 -20.71
C VAL A 525 39.39 -59.82 -19.68
N GLU A 526 39.30 -58.55 -20.08
CA GLU A 526 38.80 -57.49 -19.19
C GLU A 526 37.80 -56.62 -19.93
N VAL A 527 36.67 -56.45 -19.24
CA VAL A 527 35.48 -55.71 -19.62
C VAL A 527 35.66 -54.34 -19.00
N ASP A 528 35.86 -53.31 -19.82
CA ASP A 528 35.71 -51.92 -19.37
C ASP A 528 34.44 -51.36 -20.01
N SER A 529 33.38 -51.48 -19.22
CA SER A 529 32.21 -50.62 -19.21
C SER A 529 32.64 -49.35 -18.50
N ASP A 530 32.60 -48.20 -19.16
CA ASP A 530 32.31 -46.91 -18.56
C ASP A 530 32.08 -45.86 -19.66
N ASP A 531 31.38 -44.80 -19.26
CA ASP A 531 31.13 -43.53 -19.97
C ASP A 531 29.77 -43.41 -20.68
N ASP A 532 28.73 -43.13 -19.89
CA ASP A 532 27.63 -42.26 -20.34
C ASP A 532 27.19 -41.34 -19.18
N TRP A 533 27.82 -40.16 -19.14
CA TRP A 533 27.34 -38.94 -18.49
C TRP A 533 27.45 -37.79 -19.50
N ASP A 534 26.45 -36.89 -19.45
CA ASP A 534 26.26 -35.61 -20.18
C ASP A 534 25.63 -35.76 -21.59
N ASP A 535 24.46 -35.18 -21.92
CA ASP A 535 23.73 -34.00 -21.42
C ASP A 535 22.20 -34.16 -21.50
#